data_AF-A0A3C0MGZ1-F1
#
_entry.id   AF-A0A3C0MGZ1-F1
#
_cell.length_a   1.000
_cell.length_b   1.000
_cell.length_c   1.000
_cell.angle_alpha   90.00
_cell.angle_beta   90.00
_cell.angle_gamma   90.00
#
_symmetry.space_group_name_H-M   'P 1'
#
loop_
_entity.id
_entity.type
_entity.pdbx_description
1 polymer ?
#
loop_
_entity_poly.entity_id
_entity_poly.type
_entity_poly.pdbx_seq_one_letter_code
_entity_poly.pdbx_strand_id
1 'polypeptide(L)'
;MAKAVEAFFYHLERKALEEVLPELLERTLARGWRAVIRPGSLERAEALDGHLWSYRDDSFLPHGLAREPHAAAQPILIDLDQRNTNAAQILFLVDGAEPRDWQALAALGFERTALIFDGRDANAVA
;
A
#
# COMPACT_ATOMS: atom_id res chain seq x y z
N MET A 1 3.06 -12.02 22.72
CA MET A 1 3.91 -10.88 22.32
C MET A 1 3.61 -10.56 20.88
N ALA A 2 3.37 -9.29 20.52
CA ALA A 2 3.26 -8.90 19.12
C ALA A 2 4.60 -9.17 18.42
N LYS A 3 4.56 -9.76 17.22
CA LYS A 3 5.75 -9.96 16.39
C LYS A 3 6.28 -8.58 15.97
N ALA A 4 7.60 -8.37 16.04
CA ALA A 4 8.20 -7.16 15.49
C ALA A 4 7.93 -7.10 13.97
N VAL A 5 7.39 -5.97 13.51
CA VAL A 5 7.13 -5.72 12.08
C VAL A 5 8.34 -5.00 11.50
N GLU A 6 8.87 -5.51 10.38
CA GLU A 6 9.96 -4.82 9.68
C GLU A 6 9.40 -3.59 8.96
N ALA A 7 9.95 -2.41 9.24
CA ALA A 7 9.59 -1.17 8.56
C ALA A 7 10.64 -0.80 7.51
N PHE A 8 10.20 -0.54 6.29
CA PHE A 8 11.00 -0.06 5.17
C PHE A 8 10.60 1.37 4.84
N PHE A 9 11.57 2.24 4.61
CA PHE A 9 11.34 3.64 4.25
C PHE A 9 11.91 3.87 2.86
N TYR A 10 11.06 4.23 1.91
CA TYR A 10 11.40 4.53 0.53
C TYR A 10 11.27 6.02 0.30
N HIS A 11 12.38 6.68 -0.03
CA HIS A 11 12.36 8.07 -0.49
C HIS A 11 12.50 8.08 -2.01
N LEU A 12 11.47 8.56 -2.69
CA LEU A 12 11.45 8.63 -4.15
C LEU A 12 12.10 9.93 -4.62
N GLU A 13 13.34 9.85 -5.09
CA GLU A 13 14.10 11.02 -5.58
C GLU A 13 13.89 11.30 -7.07
N ARG A 14 13.57 10.27 -7.86
CA ARG A 14 13.61 10.33 -9.35
C ARG A 14 12.34 9.85 -10.05
N LYS A 15 11.68 8.85 -9.48
CA LYS A 15 10.46 8.24 -10.04
C LYS A 15 9.24 8.64 -9.22
N ALA A 16 8.08 8.65 -9.86
CA ALA A 16 6.82 8.82 -9.16
C ALA A 16 6.40 7.62 -8.34
N LEU A 17 5.52 7.84 -7.37
CA LEU A 17 4.85 6.76 -6.66
C LEU A 17 4.14 5.82 -7.64
N GLU A 18 3.46 6.38 -8.63
CA GLU A 18 2.72 5.68 -9.67
C GLU A 18 3.63 4.81 -10.56
N GLU A 19 4.94 5.12 -10.64
CA GLU A 19 5.90 4.30 -11.37
C GLU A 19 6.50 3.20 -10.48
N VAL A 20 6.66 3.46 -9.18
CA VAL A 20 7.40 2.57 -8.25
C VAL A 20 6.48 1.57 -7.57
N LEU A 21 5.29 2.02 -7.13
CA LEU A 21 4.34 1.19 -6.41
C LEU A 21 3.93 -0.07 -7.20
N PRO A 22 3.62 0.01 -8.51
CA PRO A 22 3.29 -1.19 -9.28
C PRO A 22 4.43 -2.23 -9.30
N GLU A 23 5.68 -1.80 -9.46
CA GLU A 23 6.85 -2.70 -9.45
C GLU A 23 7.00 -3.41 -8.08
N LEU A 24 6.69 -2.72 -6.97
CA LEU A 24 6.71 -3.30 -5.62
C LEU A 24 5.56 -4.29 -5.41
N LEU A 25 4.38 -4.01 -5.96
CA LEU A 25 3.21 -4.89 -5.91
C LEU A 25 3.44 -6.16 -6.74
N GLU A 26 4.03 -6.06 -7.94
CA GLU A 26 4.41 -7.22 -8.75
C GLU A 26 5.34 -8.16 -7.96
N ARG A 27 6.37 -7.61 -7.31
CA ARG A 27 7.31 -8.40 -6.49
C ARG A 27 6.62 -9.02 -5.27
N THR A 28 5.65 -8.32 -4.69
CA THR A 28 4.85 -8.82 -3.58
C THR A 28 4.03 -10.04 -4.02
N LEU A 29 3.29 -9.92 -5.12
CA LEU A 29 2.51 -11.03 -5.67
C LEU A 29 3.39 -12.19 -6.14
N ALA A 30 4.54 -11.91 -6.77
CA ALA A 30 5.50 -12.94 -7.20
C ALA A 30 6.08 -13.76 -6.03
N ARG A 31 6.08 -13.21 -4.81
CA ARG A 31 6.44 -13.91 -3.56
C ARG A 31 5.28 -14.76 -3.01
N GLY A 32 4.09 -14.69 -3.61
CA GLY A 32 2.86 -15.28 -3.10
C GLY A 32 2.25 -14.50 -1.94
N TRP A 33 2.64 -13.23 -1.77
CA TRP A 33 2.12 -12.37 -0.71
C TRP A 33 0.94 -11.54 -1.18
N ARG A 34 0.14 -11.09 -0.21
CA ARG A 34 -0.96 -10.15 -0.36
C ARG A 34 -0.55 -8.80 0.22
N ALA A 35 -1.13 -7.73 -0.32
CA ALA A 35 -0.82 -6.36 0.06
C ALA A 35 -2.06 -5.61 0.54
N VAL A 36 -1.84 -4.65 1.45
CA VAL A 36 -2.73 -3.51 1.67
C VAL A 36 -2.01 -2.25 1.20
N ILE A 37 -2.69 -1.38 0.47
CA ILE A 37 -2.25 -0.03 0.14
C ILE A 37 -3.13 0.93 0.93
N ARG A 38 -2.51 1.76 1.76
CA ARG A 38 -3.18 2.83 2.50
C ARG A 38 -2.71 4.19 1.99
N PRO A 39 -3.51 4.86 1.16
CA PRO A 39 -3.25 6.23 0.72
C PRO A 39 -3.73 7.26 1.76
N GLY A 40 -3.25 8.49 1.65
CA GLY A 40 -3.61 9.59 2.56
C GLY A 40 -5.05 10.10 2.40
N SER A 41 -5.74 9.79 1.30
CA SER A 41 -7.10 10.25 1.05
C SER A 41 -7.90 9.32 0.13
N LEU A 42 -9.23 9.49 0.11
CA LEU A 42 -10.12 8.71 -0.75
C LEU A 42 -9.86 8.99 -2.23
N GLU A 43 -9.62 10.26 -2.57
CA GLU A 43 -9.25 10.69 -3.92
C GLU A 43 -7.99 9.96 -4.40
N ARG A 44 -6.99 9.84 -3.53
CA ARG A 44 -5.75 9.09 -3.83
C ARG A 44 -5.99 7.59 -3.96
N ALA A 45 -6.90 7.01 -3.17
CA ALA A 45 -7.30 5.61 -3.35
C ALA A 45 -7.90 5.34 -4.72
N GLU A 46 -8.82 6.20 -5.19
CA GLU A 46 -9.48 6.07 -6.49
C GLU A 46 -8.51 6.31 -7.66
N ALA A 47 -7.61 7.29 -7.52
CA ALA A 47 -6.56 7.52 -8.51
C ALA A 47 -5.62 6.31 -8.65
N LEU A 48 -5.22 5.70 -7.53
CA LEU A 48 -4.39 4.49 -7.55
C LEU A 48 -5.13 3.29 -8.15
N ASP A 49 -6.40 3.08 -7.81
CA ASP A 49 -7.23 2.01 -8.38
C ASP A 49 -7.30 2.11 -9.92
N GLY A 50 -7.61 3.29 -10.46
CA GLY A 50 -7.61 3.49 -11.91
C GLY A 50 -6.23 3.30 -12.56
N HIS A 51 -5.17 3.80 -11.91
CA HIS A 51 -3.80 3.69 -12.43
C HIS A 51 -3.29 2.25 -12.48
N LEU A 52 -3.52 1.46 -11.42
CA LEU A 52 -3.02 0.09 -11.32
C LEU A 52 -3.59 -0.84 -12.39
N TRP A 53 -4.77 -0.53 -12.96
CA TRP A 53 -5.33 -1.25 -14.11
C TRP A 53 -4.64 -0.95 -15.44
N SER A 54 -3.95 0.18 -15.56
CA SER A 54 -3.45 0.68 -16.86
C SER A 54 -1.95 1.02 -16.88
N TYR A 55 -1.22 0.79 -15.77
CA TYR A 55 0.18 1.23 -15.69
C TYR A 55 1.12 0.55 -16.72
N ARG A 56 0.79 -0.68 -17.16
CA ARG A 56 1.52 -1.39 -18.24
C ARG A 56 0.62 -2.40 -18.95
N ASP A 57 0.61 -2.37 -20.28
CA ASP A 57 -0.30 -3.15 -21.14
C ASP A 57 -0.26 -4.67 -20.92
N ASP A 58 0.88 -5.22 -20.48
CA ASP A 58 1.11 -6.65 -20.25
C ASP A 58 1.20 -7.02 -18.75
N SER A 59 0.69 -6.15 -17.87
CA SER A 59 0.65 -6.39 -16.42
C SER A 59 -0.75 -6.77 -15.94
N PHE A 60 -0.80 -7.54 -14.85
CA PHE A 60 -2.04 -7.83 -14.15
C PHE A 60 -1.81 -7.79 -12.64
N LEU A 61 -2.27 -6.72 -12.01
CA LEU A 61 -2.28 -6.54 -10.57
C LEU A 61 -3.72 -6.70 -10.08
N PRO A 62 -4.17 -7.88 -9.65
CA PRO A 62 -5.52 -8.06 -9.13
C PRO A 62 -5.69 -7.29 -7.82
N HIS A 63 -6.48 -6.22 -7.88
CA HIS A 63 -6.75 -5.33 -6.76
C HIS A 63 -8.21 -4.92 -6.69
N GLY A 64 -8.60 -4.30 -5.58
CA GLY A 64 -9.88 -3.61 -5.44
C GLY A 64 -9.90 -2.70 -4.22
N LEU A 65 -10.96 -1.90 -4.14
CA LEU A 65 -11.18 -0.97 -3.05
C LEU A 65 -11.89 -1.66 -1.88
N ALA A 66 -11.57 -1.28 -0.65
CA ALA A 66 -12.18 -1.88 0.56
C ALA A 66 -13.71 -1.73 0.65
N ARG A 67 -14.28 -0.75 -0.05
CA ARG A 67 -15.73 -0.52 -0.13
C ARG A 67 -16.45 -1.46 -1.10
N GLU A 68 -15.73 -2.22 -1.91
CA GLU A 68 -16.31 -3.05 -2.96
C GLU A 68 -16.70 -4.44 -2.45
N PRO A 69 -17.65 -5.13 -3.14
CA PRO A 69 -17.96 -6.51 -2.84
C PRO A 69 -16.70 -7.39 -2.88
N HIS A 70 -16.62 -8.35 -1.96
CA HIS A 70 -15.51 -9.31 -1.87
C HIS A 70 -14.12 -8.67 -1.67
N ALA A 71 -14.03 -7.44 -1.15
CA ALA A 71 -12.78 -6.77 -0.79
C ALA A 71 -11.75 -7.66 -0.07
N ALA A 72 -12.17 -8.43 0.94
CA ALA A 72 -11.29 -9.35 1.67
C ALA A 72 -10.66 -10.45 0.80
N ALA A 73 -11.25 -10.77 -0.35
CA ALA A 73 -10.71 -11.74 -1.31
C ALA A 73 -9.64 -11.14 -2.23
N GLN A 74 -9.49 -9.81 -2.29
CA GLN A 74 -8.54 -9.15 -3.19
C GLN A 74 -7.07 -9.40 -2.76
N PRO A 75 -6.19 -9.85 -3.66
CA PRO A 75 -4.76 -10.03 -3.37
C PRO A 75 -4.07 -8.72 -2.98
N ILE A 76 -4.47 -7.62 -3.61
CA ILE A 76 -4.08 -6.26 -3.26
C ILE A 76 -5.35 -5.52 -2.85
N LEU A 77 -5.39 -5.00 -1.63
CA LEU A 77 -6.53 -4.24 -1.13
C LEU A 77 -6.13 -2.78 -0.95
N ILE A 78 -6.89 -1.85 -1.54
CA ILE A 78 -6.74 -0.43 -1.29
C ILE A 78 -7.72 -0.05 -0.18
N ASP A 79 -7.19 0.31 0.99
CA ASP A 79 -7.99 0.55 2.19
C ASP A 79 -7.44 1.75 2.98
N LEU A 80 -8.33 2.68 3.34
CA LEU A 80 -8.00 3.79 4.24
C LEU A 80 -8.08 3.39 5.71
N ASP A 81 -8.78 2.29 6.02
CA ASP A 81 -8.98 1.84 7.38
C ASP A 81 -7.69 1.26 7.99
N GLN A 82 -7.60 1.34 9.32
CA GLN A 82 -6.49 0.78 10.09
C GLN A 82 -6.71 -0.71 10.41
N ARG A 83 -7.09 -1.51 9.41
CA ARG A 83 -7.35 -2.96 9.52
C ARG A 83 -6.57 -3.75 8.46
N ASN A 84 -6.51 -5.07 8.63
CA ASN A 84 -5.91 -6.02 7.69
C ASN A 84 -6.93 -7.10 7.31
N THR A 85 -7.93 -6.72 6.50
CA THR A 85 -9.10 -7.57 6.22
C THR A 85 -8.84 -8.65 5.18
N ASN A 86 -7.83 -8.47 4.31
CA ASN A 86 -7.44 -9.46 3.30
C ASN A 86 -6.26 -10.36 3.74
N ALA A 87 -5.89 -10.33 5.03
CA ALA A 87 -4.77 -11.09 5.58
C ALA A 87 -3.45 -10.87 4.81
N ALA A 88 -3.17 -9.61 4.49
CA ALA A 88 -1.95 -9.19 3.82
C ALA A 88 -0.70 -9.34 4.69
N GLN A 89 0.41 -9.68 4.04
CA GLN A 89 1.73 -9.77 4.65
C GLN A 89 2.41 -8.41 4.66
N ILE A 90 2.09 -7.52 3.71
CA ILE A 90 2.72 -6.20 3.61
C ILE A 90 1.68 -5.08 3.54
N LEU A 91 1.98 -3.99 4.26
CA LEU A 91 1.26 -2.73 4.19
C LEU A 91 2.13 -1.68 3.49
N PHE A 92 1.61 -1.05 2.45
CA PHE A 92 2.18 0.15 1.83
C PHE A 92 1.45 1.39 2.34
N LEU A 93 2.18 2.27 3.01
CA LEU A 93 1.73 3.59 3.42
C LEU A 93 2.24 4.61 2.39
N VAL A 94 1.32 5.30 1.71
CA VAL A 94 1.64 6.16 0.56
C VAL A 94 0.89 7.49 0.64
N ASP A 95 1.30 8.47 -0.16
CA ASP A 95 0.66 9.80 -0.23
C ASP A 95 0.47 10.45 1.16
N GLY A 96 1.52 10.43 1.99
CA GLY A 96 1.50 11.01 3.33
C GLY A 96 0.68 10.24 4.36
N ALA A 97 0.22 9.02 4.05
CA ALA A 97 -0.47 8.18 5.02
C ALA A 97 0.46 7.77 6.17
N GLU A 98 0.06 8.10 7.39
CA GLU A 98 0.72 7.64 8.61
C GLU A 98 -0.26 6.88 9.51
N PRO A 99 0.19 5.85 10.24
CA PRO A 99 -0.63 5.21 11.24
C PRO A 99 -0.85 6.17 12.41
N ARG A 100 -2.06 6.15 12.99
CA ARG A 100 -2.33 6.93 14.20
C ARG A 100 -1.59 6.38 15.41
N ASP A 101 -1.34 5.08 15.41
CA ASP A 101 -0.67 4.35 16.46
C ASP A 101 0.15 3.21 15.84
N TRP A 102 1.47 3.32 15.95
CA TRP A 102 2.42 2.31 15.49
C TRP A 102 2.30 0.99 16.24
N GLN A 103 1.95 1.02 17.52
CA GLN A 103 1.75 -0.19 18.34
C GLN A 103 0.48 -0.92 17.91
N ALA A 104 -0.60 -0.19 17.63
CA ALA A 104 -1.83 -0.76 17.08
C ALA A 104 -1.59 -1.36 15.68
N LEU A 105 -0.81 -0.67 14.83
CA LEU A 105 -0.43 -1.19 13.52
C LEU A 105 0.36 -2.50 13.63
N ALA A 106 1.30 -2.61 14.57
CA ALA A 106 2.07 -3.83 14.80
C ALA A 106 1.18 -5.02 15.24
N ALA A 107 0.01 -4.74 15.82
CA ALA A 107 -0.97 -5.77 16.19
C ALA A 107 -1.81 -6.27 15.00
N LEU A 108 -1.76 -5.63 13.83
CA LEU A 108 -2.53 -6.02 12.63
C LEU A 108 -1.95 -7.20 11.86
N GLY A 109 -0.84 -7.77 12.33
CA GLY A 109 -0.30 -9.03 11.82
C GLY A 109 0.44 -8.93 10.48
N PHE A 110 0.78 -7.72 10.02
CA PHE A 110 1.67 -7.56 8.87
C PHE A 110 3.07 -8.13 9.18
N GLU A 111 3.70 -8.73 8.19
CA GLU A 111 5.12 -9.08 8.24
C GLU A 111 6.00 -7.85 8.00
N ARG A 112 5.55 -6.94 7.11
CA ARG A 112 6.28 -5.75 6.70
C ARG A 112 5.37 -4.53 6.55
N THR A 113 5.94 -3.37 6.82
CA THR A 113 5.34 -2.07 6.48
C THR A 113 6.33 -1.31 5.62
N ALA A 114 5.88 -0.78 4.48
CA ALA A 114 6.65 0.06 3.59
C ALA A 114 6.05 1.47 3.59
N LEU A 115 6.81 2.45 4.06
CA LEU A 115 6.47 3.86 4.00
C LEU A 115 7.13 4.44 2.76
N ILE A 116 6.34 5.05 1.88
CA ILE A 116 6.83 5.64 0.64
C ILE A 116 6.62 7.15 0.68
N PHE A 117 7.72 7.89 0.69
CA PHE A 117 7.75 9.35 0.63
C PHE A 117 8.05 9.76 -0.81
N ASP A 118 7.15 10.55 -1.41
CA ASP A 118 7.44 11.21 -2.68
C ASP A 118 8.20 12.51 -2.39
N GLY A 119 9.50 12.54 -2.70
CA GLY A 119 10.35 13.72 -2.48
C GLY A 119 9.99 14.92 -3.38
N ARG A 120 9.01 14.75 -4.29
CA ARG A 120 8.51 15.81 -5.17
C ARG A 120 7.25 16.48 -4.62
N ASP A 121 6.68 15.95 -3.53
CA ASP A 121 5.63 16.63 -2.78
C ASP A 121 6.27 17.66 -1.83
N ALA A 122 6.10 18.95 -2.15
CA ALA A 122 6.63 20.05 -1.35
C ALA A 122 6.02 20.12 0.07
N ASN A 123 4.94 19.38 0.35
CA ASN A 123 4.36 19.25 1.69
C ASN A 123 4.89 18.05 2.50
N ALA A 124 5.75 17.20 1.93
CA ALA A 124 6.25 15.99 2.60
C ALA A 124 7.39 16.25 3.63
N VAL A 125 7.69 17.51 3.91
CA VAL A 125 8.64 17.93 4.95
C VAL A 125 8.00 19.04 5.78
N ALA A 126 7.39 18.65 6.90
CA ALA A 126 6.98 19.56 7.97
C ALA A 126 7.23 18.91 9.32
#